data_AF-A0A379T9B6-F1
#
_entry.id   AF-A0A379T9B6-F1
#
_cell.length_a   1.000
_cell.length_b   1.000
_cell.length_c   1.000
_cell.angle_alpha   90.00
_cell.angle_beta   90.00
_cell.angle_gamma   90.00
#
_symmetry.space_group_name_H-M   'P 1'
#
loop_
_entity.id
_entity.type
_entity.pdbx_description
1 polymer ?
#
loop_
_entity_poly.entity_id
_entity_poly.type
_entity_poly.pdbx_seq_one_letter_code
_entity_poly.pdbx_strand_id
1 'polypeptide(L)' 'MMRAPDHKNFRECGDQFLRYFLRGLAVREHAAKA' A
#
# COMPACT_ATOMS: atom_id res chain seq x y z
N MET A 1 1.60 2.08 3.57
CA MET A 1 2.35 0.92 3.02
C MET A 1 1.58 -0.35 3.31
N MET A 2 1.45 -1.25 2.33
CA MET A 2 1.00 -2.62 2.58
C MET A 2 2.00 -3.28 3.54
N ARG A 3 1.51 -3.94 4.59
CA ARG A 3 2.39 -4.60 5.56
C ARG A 3 2.88 -5.94 4.99
N ALA A 4 4.07 -6.36 5.39
CA ALA A 4 4.55 -7.71 5.09
C ALA A 4 3.66 -8.76 5.81
N PRO A 5 3.55 -10.00 5.28
CA PRO A 5 2.72 -11.05 5.89
C PRO A 5 3.10 -11.36 7.34
N ASP A 6 4.38 -11.21 7.68
CA ASP A 6 4.94 -11.48 9.01
C ASP A 6 4.62 -10.39 10.05
N HIS A 7 4.00 -9.28 9.62
CA HIS A 7 3.75 -8.16 10.52
C HIS A 7 2.48 -8.40 11.36
N LYS A 8 2.54 -8.15 12.67
CA LYS A 8 1.41 -8.33 13.62
C LYS A 8 0.06 -7.70 13.22
N ASN A 9 0.09 -6.67 12.37
CA ASN A 9 -1.11 -5.95 11.89
C ASN A 9 -1.31 -6.15 10.38
N PHE A 10 -0.76 -7.23 9.81
CA PHE A 10 -0.98 -7.60 8.43
C PHE A 10 -2.44 -7.92 8.19
N ARG A 11 -2.95 -7.48 7.04
CA ARG A 11 -4.27 -7.83 6.56
C ARG A 11 -4.17 -8.04 5.05
N GLU A 12 -4.68 -9.17 4.60
CA GLU A 12 -4.82 -9.41 3.17
C GLU A 12 -5.76 -8.36 2.57
N CYS A 13 -5.35 -7.72 1.47
CA CYS A 13 -6.31 -6.95 0.69
C CYS A 13 -7.02 -7.91 -0.24
N GLY A 14 -8.33 -8.04 -0.04
CA GLY A 14 -9.18 -8.91 -0.85
C GLY A 14 -9.26 -8.50 -2.32
N ASP A 15 -8.89 -7.26 -2.67
CA ASP A 15 -8.86 -6.83 -4.07
C ASP A 15 -7.48 -6.31 -4.49
N GLN A 16 -6.95 -6.94 -5.53
CA GLN A 16 -5.61 -6.68 -6.02
C GLN A 16 -5.57 -5.41 -6.88
N PHE A 17 -6.67 -5.07 -7.54
CA PHE A 17 -6.82 -3.86 -8.36
C PHE A 17 -6.81 -2.60 -7.49
N LEU A 18 -7.64 -2.56 -6.43
CA LEU A 18 -7.72 -1.49 -5.46
C LEU A 18 -6.36 -1.22 -4.81
N ARG A 19 -5.58 -2.28 -4.51
CA ARG A 19 -4.19 -2.13 -4.03
C ARG A 19 -3.35 -1.30 -4.99
N TYR A 20 -3.32 -1.68 -6.27
CA TYR A 20 -2.48 -1.00 -7.25
C TYR A 20 -2.96 0.41 -7.56
N PHE A 21 -4.28 0.60 -7.61
CA PHE A 21 -4.90 1.91 -7.76
C PHE A 21 -4.49 2.87 -6.64
N LEU A 22 -4.68 2.48 -5.38
CA LEU A 22 -4.30 3.30 -4.22
C LEU A 22 -2.78 3.52 -4.16
N ARG A 23 -1.98 2.52 -4.54
CA ARG A 23 -0.52 2.69 -4.64
C ARG A 23 -0.15 3.74 -5.69
N GLY A 24 -0.83 3.78 -6.82
CA GLY A 24 -0.65 4.80 -7.87
C GLY A 24 -1.00 6.20 -7.39
N LEU A 25 -2.11 6.35 -6.67
CA LEU A 25 -2.52 7.64 -6.08
C LEU A 25 -1.50 8.15 -5.05
N ALA A 26 -0.95 7.26 -4.24
CA ALA A 26 -0.01 7.62 -3.17
C ALA A 26 1.40 8.00 -3.67
N VAL A 27 1.72 7.81 -4.95
CA VAL A 27 3.06 8.13 -5.52
C VAL A 27 3.41 9.60 -5.31
N ARG A 28 2.46 10.51 -5.50
CA ARG A 28 2.69 11.96 -5.39
C ARG A 28 3.00 12.41 -3.97
N GLU A 29 2.29 11.86 -3.00
CA GLU A 29 2.42 12.21 -1.58
C GLU A 29 3.71 11.64 -0.96
N HIS A 30 4.15 10.45 -1.42
CA HIS A 30 5.36 9.82 -0.91
C HIS A 30 6.64 10.27 -1.62
N ALA A 31 6.56 10.78 -2.86
CA ALA A 31 7.73 11.30 -3.57
C ALA A 31 8.30 12.58 -2.94
N ALA A 32 7.49 13.34 -2.19
CA ALA A 32 7.92 14.56 -1.51
C ALA A 32 8.72 14.33 -0.22
N LYS A 33 8.88 13.09 0.23
CA LYS A 33 9.60 12.75 1.45
C LYS A 33 11.01 12.23 1.11
N ALA A 34 11.89 13.17 0.75
CA ALA A 34 13.34 12.98 0.79
C ALA A 34 13.85 13.10 2.24
#